data_AF-A0A534L9Q9-F1
#
_entry.id   AF-A0A534L9Q9-F1
#
_cell.length_a   1.000
_cell.length_b   1.000
_cell.length_c   1.000
_cell.angle_alpha   90.00
_cell.angle_beta   90.00
_cell.angle_gamma   90.00
#
_symmetry.space_group_name_H-M   'P 1'
#
loop_
_entity.id
_entity.type
_entity.pdbx_description
1 polymer ?
#
loop_
_entity_poly.entity_id
_entity_poly.type
_entity_poly.pdbx_seq_one_letter_code
_entity_poly.pdbx_strand_id
1 'polypeptide(L)'
;MAEGSILDALDALKKLEENLKSRDAEFREREAALQEQGSKVEEDRRVLDQERTSLADERDSLVGREKGMRAREKELEQSERSIADREQEFDATRQQVLAKENSLVAREQELAKRLDSLVRREEEFARRDTEAVTHAKDIAARKTEIASRQEQIVKLLEDQKATLDAQIGRNRELMERERKLASEEENFAAARAKIAEEGKRLLDREKALLAQEQSIKSMAAAPASMPAVSVKAVPTTPAPQVVLRPQPVPSNPAPVAAKPAAQMPVAVAQVAKPVVKVAVQAEPAAGSESEIPCPACGTMISSDAIMCYACGHRLQDEAAAEETSETEGESEIPCPACGTMISSDAIMCYACGHRMASDDDKGKKVPVSVKKVMKKKVI
;
A
#
# COMPACT_ATOMS: atom_id res chain seq x y z
N MET A 1 -151.95 79.52 56.05
CA MET A 1 -150.91 78.56 56.52
C MET A 1 -150.37 77.70 55.37
N ALA A 2 -149.99 78.31 54.24
CA ALA A 2 -149.44 77.57 53.08
C ALA A 2 -148.00 77.99 52.73
N GLU A 3 -147.62 79.23 53.05
CA GLU A 3 -146.32 79.83 52.68
C GLU A 3 -145.14 79.28 53.51
N GLY A 4 -145.36 78.90 54.77
CA GLY A 4 -144.33 78.27 55.61
C GLY A 4 -143.84 76.91 55.08
N SER A 5 -144.76 76.09 54.54
CA SER A 5 -144.44 74.80 53.92
C SER A 5 -143.55 74.95 52.68
N ILE A 6 -143.71 76.05 51.95
CA ILE A 6 -142.90 76.38 50.77
C ILE A 6 -141.51 76.87 51.20
N LEU A 7 -141.40 77.64 52.28
CA LEU A 7 -140.12 78.08 52.86
C LEU A 7 -139.31 76.90 53.42
N ASP A 8 -139.93 76.00 54.18
CA ASP A 8 -139.28 74.79 54.68
C ASP A 8 -138.82 73.86 53.54
N ALA A 9 -139.63 73.75 52.47
CA ALA A 9 -139.24 73.02 51.26
C ALA A 9 -138.08 73.69 50.51
N LEU A 10 -138.03 75.02 50.46
CA LEU A 10 -136.92 75.77 49.85
C LEU A 10 -135.63 75.64 50.66
N ASP A 11 -135.67 75.64 51.99
CA ASP A 11 -134.49 75.43 52.82
C ASP A 11 -134.04 73.95 52.85
N ALA A 12 -134.96 73.00 52.70
CA ALA A 12 -134.62 71.61 52.44
C ALA A 12 -133.97 71.43 51.06
N LEU A 13 -134.46 72.13 50.02
CA LEU A 13 -133.84 72.14 48.69
C LEU A 13 -132.46 72.79 48.70
N LYS A 14 -132.25 73.92 49.40
CA LYS A 14 -130.91 74.51 49.60
C LYS A 14 -129.96 73.56 50.30
N LYS A 15 -130.39 72.88 51.37
CA LYS A 15 -129.58 71.87 52.06
C LYS A 15 -129.25 70.69 51.16
N LEU A 16 -130.17 70.26 50.30
CA LEU A 16 -129.88 69.24 49.28
C LEU A 16 -128.90 69.77 48.22
N GLU A 17 -129.02 71.02 47.81
CA GLU A 17 -128.11 71.68 46.86
C GLU A 17 -126.69 71.83 47.45
N GLU A 18 -126.57 72.20 48.72
CA GLU A 18 -125.29 72.26 49.45
C GLU A 18 -124.67 70.86 49.65
N ASN A 19 -125.49 69.85 49.99
CA ASN A 19 -125.04 68.46 50.08
C ASN A 19 -124.64 67.88 48.71
N LEU A 20 -125.30 68.27 47.62
CA LEU A 20 -124.91 67.89 46.27
C LEU A 20 -123.59 68.57 45.89
N LYS A 21 -123.44 69.88 46.17
CA LYS A 21 -122.17 70.61 45.95
C LYS A 21 -121.01 70.03 46.76
N SER A 22 -121.22 69.62 48.01
CA SER A 22 -120.17 68.99 48.81
C SER A 22 -119.82 67.60 48.29
N ARG A 23 -120.80 66.77 47.89
CA ARG A 23 -120.52 65.48 47.25
C ARG A 23 -119.83 65.63 45.89
N ASP A 24 -120.23 66.60 45.07
CA ASP A 24 -119.56 66.90 43.80
C ASP A 24 -118.11 67.36 44.02
N ALA A 25 -117.84 68.14 45.07
CA ALA A 25 -116.49 68.51 45.47
C ALA A 25 -115.68 67.29 45.92
N GLU A 26 -116.23 66.42 46.79
CA GLU A 26 -115.56 65.17 47.18
C GLU A 26 -115.33 64.23 46.00
N PHE A 27 -116.26 64.15 45.03
CA PHE A 27 -116.08 63.34 43.84
C PHE A 27 -114.98 63.88 42.94
N ARG A 28 -114.90 65.20 42.74
CA ARG A 28 -113.78 65.85 42.03
C ARG A 28 -112.44 65.67 42.73
N GLU A 29 -112.41 65.74 44.06
CA GLU A 29 -111.20 65.49 44.85
C GLU A 29 -110.74 64.03 44.74
N ARG A 30 -111.68 63.06 44.82
CA ARG A 30 -111.39 61.65 44.58
C ARG A 30 -110.96 61.38 43.13
N GLU A 31 -111.58 62.02 42.15
CA GLU A 31 -111.23 61.91 40.73
C GLU A 31 -109.82 62.46 40.47
N ALA A 32 -109.48 63.63 41.03
CA ALA A 32 -108.14 64.20 40.97
C ALA A 32 -107.09 63.33 41.66
N ALA A 33 -107.39 62.78 42.85
CA ALA A 33 -106.49 61.86 43.56
C ALA A 33 -106.29 60.54 42.80
N LEU A 34 -107.34 59.99 42.18
CA LEU A 34 -107.24 58.82 41.30
C LEU A 34 -106.47 59.12 40.01
N GLN A 35 -106.62 60.32 39.46
CA GLN A 35 -105.86 60.77 38.28
C GLN A 35 -104.36 60.91 38.62
N GLU A 36 -104.02 61.47 39.79
CA GLU A 36 -102.64 61.57 40.28
C GLU A 36 -102.03 60.18 40.58
N GLN A 37 -102.81 59.26 41.17
CA GLN A 37 -102.38 57.86 41.33
C GLN A 37 -102.19 57.17 39.98
N GLY A 38 -103.08 57.40 39.02
CA GLY A 38 -102.97 56.90 37.65
C GLY A 38 -101.68 57.36 36.97
N SER A 39 -101.37 58.67 37.04
CA SER A 39 -100.14 59.21 36.47
C SER A 39 -98.88 58.67 37.14
N LYS A 40 -98.88 58.45 38.47
CA LYS A 40 -97.75 57.83 39.19
C LYS A 40 -97.52 56.39 38.75
N VAL A 41 -98.58 55.59 38.65
CA VAL A 41 -98.49 54.19 38.15
C VAL A 41 -98.03 54.13 36.69
N GLU A 42 -98.42 55.09 35.85
CA GLU A 42 -97.88 55.21 34.49
C GLU A 42 -96.39 55.57 34.47
N GLU A 43 -95.94 56.45 35.36
CA GLU A 43 -94.53 56.86 35.47
C GLU A 43 -93.66 55.71 36.01
N ASP A 44 -94.07 55.07 37.11
CA ASP A 44 -93.43 53.87 37.67
C ASP A 44 -93.33 52.76 36.62
N ARG A 45 -94.39 52.55 35.84
CA ARG A 45 -94.39 51.58 34.73
C ARG A 45 -93.36 51.95 33.67
N ARG A 46 -93.26 53.22 33.27
CA ARG A 46 -92.25 53.69 32.28
C ARG A 46 -90.83 53.50 32.82
N VAL A 47 -90.59 53.73 34.11
CA VAL A 47 -89.29 53.48 34.75
C VAL A 47 -88.95 51.99 34.74
N LEU A 48 -89.87 51.12 35.17
CA LEU A 48 -89.67 49.67 35.16
C LEU A 48 -89.48 49.11 33.74
N ASP A 49 -90.19 49.62 32.74
CA ASP A 49 -89.99 49.24 31.34
C ASP A 49 -88.59 49.68 30.84
N GLN A 50 -88.09 50.86 31.25
CA GLN A 50 -86.73 51.32 30.96
C GLN A 50 -85.64 50.46 31.65
N GLU A 51 -85.78 50.20 32.95
CA GLU A 51 -84.87 49.32 33.70
C GLU A 51 -84.83 47.90 33.10
N ARG A 52 -85.99 47.38 32.69
CA ARG A 52 -86.08 46.09 32.01
C ARG A 52 -85.32 46.09 30.69
N THR A 53 -85.35 47.18 29.92
CA THR A 53 -84.55 47.29 28.68
C THR A 53 -83.06 47.41 28.96
N SER A 54 -82.62 48.21 29.95
CA SER A 54 -81.20 48.33 30.28
C SER A 54 -80.60 47.01 30.80
N LEU A 55 -81.32 46.30 31.67
CA LEU A 55 -80.93 44.96 32.13
C LEU A 55 -80.90 43.93 30.99
N ALA A 56 -81.79 44.04 30.01
CA ALA A 56 -81.76 43.20 28.82
C ALA A 56 -80.49 43.44 27.99
N ASP A 57 -80.11 44.70 27.77
CA ASP A 57 -78.90 45.10 27.04
C ASP A 57 -77.61 44.69 27.78
N GLU A 58 -77.56 44.88 29.11
CA GLU A 58 -76.45 44.41 29.95
C GLU A 58 -76.28 42.89 29.86
N ARG A 59 -77.38 42.13 29.95
CA ARG A 59 -77.38 40.68 29.81
C ARG A 59 -76.90 40.24 28.43
N ASP A 60 -77.25 40.93 27.34
CA ASP A 60 -76.72 40.61 26.01
C ASP A 60 -75.24 40.99 25.88
N SER A 61 -74.80 42.09 26.49
CA SER A 61 -73.38 42.47 26.58
C SER A 61 -72.53 41.44 27.35
N LEU A 62 -73.06 40.89 28.44
CA LEU A 62 -72.41 39.85 29.23
C LEU A 62 -72.35 38.52 28.46
N VAL A 63 -73.44 38.10 27.82
CA VAL A 63 -73.46 36.90 26.96
C VAL A 63 -72.50 37.05 25.77
N GLY A 64 -72.37 38.25 25.21
CA GLY A 64 -71.37 38.56 24.18
C GLY A 64 -69.93 38.39 24.68
N ARG A 65 -69.63 38.95 25.86
CA ARG A 65 -68.31 38.79 26.52
C ARG A 65 -68.00 37.33 26.87
N GLU A 66 -68.97 36.59 27.39
CA GLU A 66 -68.83 35.16 27.73
C GLU A 66 -68.52 34.31 26.49
N LYS A 67 -69.21 34.56 25.36
CA LYS A 67 -68.90 33.92 24.07
C LYS A 67 -67.48 34.26 23.58
N GLY A 68 -67.06 35.51 23.72
CA GLY A 68 -65.70 35.95 23.38
C GLY A 68 -64.62 35.29 24.25
N MET A 69 -64.86 35.12 25.55
CA MET A 69 -63.96 34.40 26.45
C MET A 69 -63.85 32.92 26.07
N ARG A 70 -64.96 32.22 25.80
CA ARG A 70 -64.95 30.83 25.33
C ARG A 70 -64.27 30.64 23.97
N ALA A 71 -64.28 31.65 23.11
CA ALA A 71 -63.54 31.60 21.85
C ALA A 71 -62.01 31.65 22.12
N ARG A 72 -61.56 32.59 22.94
CA ARG A 72 -60.16 32.72 23.35
C ARG A 72 -59.65 31.51 24.13
N GLU A 73 -60.47 30.92 24.98
CA GLU A 73 -60.16 29.69 25.71
C GLU A 73 -59.81 28.54 24.74
N LYS A 74 -60.61 28.35 23.68
CA LYS A 74 -60.33 27.37 22.61
C LYS A 74 -59.09 27.69 21.79
N GLU A 75 -58.84 28.97 21.50
CA GLU A 75 -57.61 29.41 20.82
C GLU A 75 -56.36 29.12 21.67
N LEU A 76 -56.45 29.32 22.99
CA LEU A 76 -55.39 28.98 23.93
C LEU A 76 -55.19 27.47 24.04
N GLU A 77 -56.25 26.67 24.21
CA GLU A 77 -56.15 25.20 24.19
C GLU A 77 -55.50 24.68 22.89
N GLN A 78 -55.81 25.29 21.75
CA GLN A 78 -55.20 24.93 20.47
C GLN A 78 -53.72 25.32 20.41
N SER A 79 -53.37 26.49 20.93
CA SER A 79 -52.00 26.97 21.06
C SER A 79 -51.16 26.05 21.97
N GLU A 80 -51.70 25.67 23.14
CA GLU A 80 -51.06 24.76 24.10
C GLU A 80 -50.75 23.40 23.49
N ARG A 81 -51.70 22.81 22.75
CA ARG A 81 -51.47 21.57 21.99
C ARG A 81 -50.37 21.75 20.95
N SER A 82 -50.39 22.84 20.17
CA SER A 82 -49.34 23.11 19.17
C SER A 82 -47.94 23.32 19.77
N ILE A 83 -47.87 23.78 21.02
CA ILE A 83 -46.61 23.92 21.77
C ILE A 83 -46.13 22.55 22.24
N ALA A 84 -47.01 21.74 22.85
CA ALA A 84 -46.68 20.39 23.30
C ALA A 84 -46.23 19.47 22.15
N ASP A 85 -46.92 19.50 21.00
CA ASP A 85 -46.52 18.77 19.79
C ASP A 85 -45.10 19.16 19.36
N ARG A 86 -44.79 20.47 19.37
CA ARG A 86 -43.49 20.99 18.94
C ARG A 86 -42.38 20.77 19.96
N GLU A 87 -42.70 20.74 21.26
CA GLU A 87 -41.78 20.29 22.31
C GLU A 87 -41.40 18.82 22.12
N GLN A 88 -42.38 17.96 21.78
CA GLN A 88 -42.12 16.56 21.45
C GLN A 88 -41.23 16.40 20.19
N GLU A 89 -41.42 17.22 19.15
CA GLU A 89 -40.54 17.26 17.97
C GLU A 89 -39.11 17.72 18.34
N PHE A 90 -38.96 18.72 19.21
CA PHE A 90 -37.65 19.17 19.69
C PHE A 90 -36.93 18.10 20.52
N ASP A 91 -37.62 17.38 21.40
CA ASP A 91 -37.00 16.28 22.15
C ASP A 91 -36.65 15.08 21.26
N ALA A 92 -37.49 14.75 20.27
CA ALA A 92 -37.20 13.69 19.30
C ALA A 92 -35.96 14.03 18.44
N THR A 93 -35.86 15.27 17.94
CA THR A 93 -34.69 15.72 17.18
C THR A 93 -33.43 15.79 18.05
N ARG A 94 -33.54 16.25 19.30
CA ARG A 94 -32.44 16.23 20.28
C ARG A 94 -31.93 14.81 20.57
N GLN A 95 -32.82 13.84 20.76
CA GLN A 95 -32.43 12.43 20.91
C GLN A 95 -31.74 11.88 19.65
N GLN A 96 -32.21 12.26 18.46
CA GLN A 96 -31.57 11.88 17.20
C GLN A 96 -30.15 12.47 17.05
N VAL A 97 -29.94 13.72 17.48
CA VAL A 97 -28.62 14.37 17.50
C VAL A 97 -27.68 13.64 18.46
N LEU A 98 -28.09 13.39 19.71
CA LEU A 98 -27.30 12.63 20.69
C LEU A 98 -26.92 11.23 20.18
N ALA A 99 -27.83 10.54 19.48
CA ALA A 99 -27.53 9.24 18.86
C ALA A 99 -26.47 9.35 17.74
N LYS A 100 -26.51 10.42 16.93
CA LYS A 100 -25.49 10.70 15.90
C LYS A 100 -24.14 11.06 16.52
N GLU A 101 -24.12 11.89 17.55
CA GLU A 101 -22.90 12.26 18.29
C GLU A 101 -22.20 11.02 18.88
N ASN A 102 -22.95 10.15 19.56
CA ASN A 102 -22.41 8.88 20.08
C ASN A 102 -21.84 7.97 18.97
N SER A 103 -22.47 7.96 17.79
CA SER A 103 -21.98 7.22 16.62
C SER A 103 -20.69 7.81 16.03
N LEU A 104 -20.56 9.14 16.02
CA LEU A 104 -19.33 9.83 15.61
C LEU A 104 -18.19 9.55 16.59
N VAL A 105 -18.41 9.68 17.89
CA VAL A 105 -17.40 9.36 18.93
C VAL A 105 -16.94 7.91 18.82
N ALA A 106 -17.84 6.96 18.57
CA ALA A 106 -17.45 5.56 18.34
C ALA A 106 -16.58 5.37 17.08
N ARG A 107 -16.86 6.10 16.00
CA ARG A 107 -16.04 6.11 14.77
C ARG A 107 -14.68 6.75 14.99
N GLU A 108 -14.60 7.85 15.73
CA GLU A 108 -13.34 8.51 16.08
C GLU A 108 -12.43 7.59 16.91
N GLN A 109 -12.98 6.88 17.88
CA GLN A 109 -12.23 5.88 18.66
C GLN A 109 -11.72 4.71 17.81
N GLU A 110 -12.49 4.28 16.81
CA GLU A 110 -12.06 3.24 15.87
C GLU A 110 -10.95 3.75 14.92
N LEU A 111 -11.07 4.98 14.43
CA LEU A 111 -10.02 5.61 13.62
C LEU A 111 -8.72 5.81 14.41
N ALA A 112 -8.80 6.23 15.68
CA ALA A 112 -7.63 6.33 16.56
C ALA A 112 -6.91 4.98 16.72
N LYS A 113 -7.64 3.89 17.01
CA LYS A 113 -7.07 2.53 17.09
C LYS A 113 -6.42 2.08 15.78
N ARG A 114 -7.00 2.45 14.63
CA ARG A 114 -6.41 2.16 13.31
C ARG A 114 -5.11 2.92 13.11
N LEU A 115 -5.06 4.21 13.45
CA LEU A 115 -3.84 5.01 13.38
C LEU A 115 -2.74 4.41 14.28
N ASP A 116 -3.04 4.07 15.54
CA ASP A 116 -2.10 3.38 16.44
C ASP A 116 -1.57 2.07 15.83
N SER A 117 -2.43 1.32 15.13
CA SER A 117 -2.04 0.06 14.47
C SER A 117 -1.13 0.28 13.24
N LEU A 118 -1.30 1.39 12.53
CA LEU A 118 -0.46 1.77 11.39
C LEU A 118 0.91 2.27 11.87
N VAL A 119 0.94 3.16 12.86
CA VAL A 119 2.19 3.65 13.47
C VAL A 119 3.04 2.48 13.99
N ARG A 120 2.44 1.49 14.68
CA ARG A 120 3.17 0.29 15.10
C ARG A 120 3.74 -0.51 13.94
N ARG A 121 3.03 -0.63 12.82
CA ARG A 121 3.54 -1.32 11.62
C ARG A 121 4.68 -0.55 10.97
N GLU A 122 4.59 0.78 10.91
CA GLU A 122 5.67 1.65 10.43
C GLU A 122 6.93 1.52 11.30
N GLU A 123 6.78 1.50 12.63
CA GLU A 123 7.88 1.21 13.56
C GLU A 123 8.50 -0.18 13.33
N GLU A 124 7.68 -1.22 13.10
CA GLU A 124 8.18 -2.56 12.78
C GLU A 124 8.92 -2.61 11.43
N PHE A 125 8.42 -1.92 10.39
CA PHE A 125 9.11 -1.83 9.10
C PHE A 125 10.44 -1.09 9.24
N ALA A 126 10.48 0.04 9.95
CA ALA A 126 11.72 0.76 10.23
C ALA A 126 12.75 -0.11 10.96
N ARG A 127 12.31 -0.95 11.93
CA ARG A 127 13.21 -1.93 12.58
C ARG A 127 13.74 -2.96 11.58
N ARG A 128 12.88 -3.61 10.79
CA ARG A 128 13.29 -4.59 9.77
C ARG A 128 14.24 -3.99 8.73
N ASP A 129 14.04 -2.73 8.34
CA ASP A 129 14.94 -2.01 7.43
C ASP A 129 16.32 -1.78 8.08
N THR A 130 16.38 -1.39 9.36
CA THR A 130 17.66 -1.28 10.07
C THR A 130 18.37 -2.63 10.19
N GLU A 131 17.66 -3.71 10.48
CA GLU A 131 18.19 -5.08 10.52
C GLU A 131 18.73 -5.51 9.14
N ALA A 132 17.96 -5.30 8.07
CA ALA A 132 18.37 -5.58 6.69
C ALA A 132 19.63 -4.79 6.29
N VAL A 133 19.73 -3.52 6.68
CA VAL A 133 20.94 -2.70 6.46
C VAL A 133 22.14 -3.22 7.26
N THR A 134 21.96 -3.73 8.48
CA THR A 134 23.07 -4.36 9.22
C THR A 134 23.53 -5.66 8.55
N HIS A 135 22.61 -6.54 8.16
CA HIS A 135 22.95 -7.77 7.43
C HIS A 135 23.63 -7.49 6.08
N ALA A 136 23.22 -6.45 5.35
CA ALA A 136 23.88 -6.04 4.12
C ALA A 136 25.34 -5.61 4.35
N LYS A 137 25.61 -4.87 5.45
CA LYS A 137 26.97 -4.49 5.86
C LYS A 137 27.82 -5.71 6.25
N ASP A 138 27.26 -6.64 7.03
CA ASP A 138 27.95 -7.87 7.42
C ASP A 138 28.32 -8.75 6.22
N ILE A 139 27.40 -8.88 5.25
CA ILE A 139 27.64 -9.59 3.99
C ILE A 139 28.75 -8.91 3.19
N ALA A 140 28.76 -7.57 3.13
CA ALA A 140 29.82 -6.82 2.45
C ALA A 140 31.19 -7.04 3.12
N ALA A 141 31.26 -6.97 4.45
CA ALA A 141 32.47 -7.23 5.22
C ALA A 141 33.01 -8.66 4.99
N ARG A 142 32.13 -9.68 5.05
CA ARG A 142 32.50 -11.07 4.75
C ARG A 142 32.98 -11.26 3.31
N LYS A 143 32.40 -10.57 2.33
CA LYS A 143 32.88 -10.58 0.94
C LYS A 143 34.30 -10.02 0.82
N THR A 144 34.61 -8.92 1.50
CA THR A 144 35.97 -8.35 1.51
C THR A 144 36.99 -9.25 2.23
N GLU A 145 36.59 -9.92 3.32
CA GLU A 145 37.41 -10.90 4.02
C GLU A 145 37.70 -12.15 3.16
N ILE A 146 36.70 -12.65 2.43
CA ILE A 146 36.86 -13.77 1.49
C ILE A 146 37.80 -13.38 0.34
N ALA A 147 37.64 -12.19 -0.24
CA ALA A 147 38.51 -11.69 -1.30
C ALA A 147 39.98 -11.58 -0.82
N SER A 148 40.22 -11.03 0.37
CA SER A 148 41.59 -10.93 0.90
C SER A 148 42.22 -12.31 1.19
N ARG A 149 41.44 -13.29 1.65
CA ARG A 149 41.89 -14.69 1.76
C ARG A 149 42.19 -15.31 0.39
N GLN A 150 41.39 -15.04 -0.63
CA GLN A 150 41.64 -15.52 -1.99
C GLN A 150 42.96 -14.95 -2.54
N GLU A 151 43.22 -13.65 -2.36
CA GLU A 151 44.51 -13.05 -2.72
C GLU A 151 45.70 -13.67 -1.98
N GLN A 152 45.55 -13.97 -0.68
CA GLN A 152 46.59 -14.63 0.12
C GLN A 152 46.87 -16.05 -0.39
N ILE A 153 45.84 -16.81 -0.73
CA ILE A 153 45.98 -18.16 -1.29
C ILE A 153 46.69 -18.11 -2.65
N VAL A 154 46.32 -17.16 -3.53
CA VAL A 154 46.99 -16.98 -4.83
C VAL A 154 48.49 -16.68 -4.65
N LYS A 155 48.85 -15.73 -3.77
CA LYS A 155 50.25 -15.39 -3.46
C LYS A 155 51.03 -16.60 -2.95
N LEU A 156 50.46 -17.38 -2.02
CA LEU A 156 51.09 -18.60 -1.51
C LEU A 156 51.30 -19.67 -2.61
N LEU A 157 50.37 -19.81 -3.55
CA LEU A 157 50.51 -20.71 -4.69
C LEU A 157 51.57 -20.22 -5.70
N GLU A 158 51.68 -18.91 -5.90
CA GLU A 158 52.74 -18.29 -6.72
C GLU A 158 54.13 -18.51 -6.09
N ASP A 159 54.28 -18.31 -4.78
CA ASP A 159 55.52 -18.57 -4.04
C ASP A 159 55.92 -20.06 -4.06
N GLN A 160 54.95 -20.97 -3.88
CA GLN A 160 55.16 -22.41 -4.00
C GLN A 160 55.60 -22.80 -5.42
N LYS A 161 54.96 -22.24 -6.45
CA LYS A 161 55.33 -22.47 -7.85
C LYS A 161 56.75 -21.98 -8.12
N ALA A 162 57.10 -20.75 -7.71
CA ALA A 162 58.45 -20.20 -7.87
C ALA A 162 59.50 -21.08 -7.17
N THR A 163 59.17 -21.62 -5.99
CA THR A 163 60.04 -22.55 -5.25
C THR A 163 60.25 -23.86 -6.02
N LEU A 164 59.19 -24.43 -6.59
CA LEU A 164 59.27 -25.64 -7.43
C LEU A 164 60.06 -25.40 -8.72
N ASP A 165 59.80 -24.29 -9.42
CA ASP A 165 60.55 -23.92 -10.64
C ASP A 165 62.05 -23.74 -10.34
N ALA A 166 62.41 -23.18 -9.17
CA ALA A 166 63.79 -23.07 -8.71
C ALA A 166 64.42 -24.41 -8.27
N GLN A 167 63.63 -25.37 -7.77
CA GLN A 167 64.11 -26.75 -7.54
C GLN A 167 64.34 -27.48 -8.86
N ILE A 168 63.41 -27.36 -9.82
CA ILE A 168 63.52 -27.95 -11.16
C ILE A 168 64.74 -27.36 -11.90
N GLY A 169 64.97 -26.05 -11.80
CA GLY A 169 66.16 -25.38 -12.34
C GLY A 169 67.47 -25.97 -11.80
N ARG A 170 67.59 -26.07 -10.46
CA ARG A 170 68.77 -26.68 -9.82
C ARG A 170 68.97 -28.15 -10.20
N ASN A 171 67.90 -28.94 -10.30
CA ASN A 171 67.99 -30.33 -10.76
C ASN A 171 68.46 -30.41 -12.21
N ARG A 172 68.01 -29.52 -13.11
CA ARG A 172 68.52 -29.46 -14.50
C ARG A 172 70.01 -29.12 -14.55
N GLU A 173 70.48 -28.16 -13.75
CA GLU A 173 71.91 -27.85 -13.63
C GLU A 173 72.74 -29.04 -13.11
N LEU A 174 72.24 -29.77 -12.12
CA LEU A 174 72.89 -30.98 -11.60
C LEU A 174 72.98 -32.06 -12.68
N MET A 175 71.89 -32.36 -13.39
CA MET A 175 71.90 -33.30 -14.52
C MET A 175 72.86 -32.87 -15.65
N GLU A 176 73.02 -31.55 -15.89
CA GLU A 176 73.98 -31.04 -16.86
C GLU A 176 75.44 -31.21 -16.39
N ARG A 177 75.71 -30.99 -15.09
CA ARG A 177 77.03 -31.26 -14.47
C ARG A 177 77.35 -32.75 -14.51
N GLU A 178 76.41 -33.62 -14.18
CA GLU A 178 76.56 -35.08 -14.25
C GLU A 178 76.86 -35.55 -15.68
N ARG A 179 76.17 -35.02 -16.70
CA ARG A 179 76.48 -35.31 -18.11
C ARG A 179 77.88 -34.85 -18.52
N LYS A 180 78.32 -33.69 -18.04
CA LYS A 180 79.69 -33.19 -18.29
C LYS A 180 80.73 -34.10 -17.64
N LEU A 181 80.55 -34.43 -16.36
CA LEU A 181 81.41 -35.37 -15.62
C LEU A 181 81.46 -36.74 -16.31
N ALA A 182 80.33 -37.30 -16.74
CA ALA A 182 80.32 -38.57 -17.49
C ALA A 182 81.10 -38.47 -18.82
N SER A 183 81.00 -37.35 -19.54
CA SER A 183 81.80 -37.13 -20.75
C SER A 183 83.30 -36.93 -20.45
N GLU A 184 83.65 -36.33 -19.31
CA GLU A 184 85.03 -36.20 -18.85
C GLU A 184 85.59 -37.58 -18.44
N GLU A 185 84.81 -38.40 -17.74
CA GLU A 185 85.15 -39.79 -17.40
C GLU A 185 85.36 -40.66 -18.64
N GLU A 186 84.51 -40.54 -19.66
CA GLU A 186 84.68 -41.22 -20.96
C GLU A 186 85.98 -40.77 -21.65
N ASN A 187 86.26 -39.46 -21.66
CA ASN A 187 87.51 -38.92 -22.19
C ASN A 187 88.75 -39.42 -21.42
N PHE A 188 88.68 -39.50 -20.09
CA PHE A 188 89.75 -40.08 -19.25
C PHE A 188 89.92 -41.58 -19.49
N ALA A 189 88.83 -42.34 -19.68
CA ALA A 189 88.88 -43.75 -20.03
C ALA A 189 89.54 -43.96 -21.40
N ALA A 190 89.16 -43.17 -22.40
CA ALA A 190 89.76 -43.17 -23.73
C ALA A 190 91.26 -42.77 -23.70
N ALA A 191 91.64 -41.79 -22.87
CA ALA A 191 93.04 -41.41 -22.68
C ALA A 191 93.85 -42.54 -22.02
N ARG A 192 93.31 -43.20 -20.98
CA ARG A 192 93.93 -44.38 -20.35
C ARG A 192 94.09 -45.53 -21.34
N ALA A 193 93.09 -45.77 -22.20
CA ALA A 193 93.17 -46.79 -23.25
C ALA A 193 94.31 -46.49 -24.25
N LYS A 194 94.45 -45.24 -24.71
CA LYS A 194 95.56 -44.82 -25.58
C LYS A 194 96.92 -45.00 -24.91
N ILE A 195 97.08 -44.60 -23.64
CA ILE A 195 98.31 -44.80 -22.88
C ILE A 195 98.62 -46.31 -22.74
N ALA A 196 97.61 -47.15 -22.53
CA ALA A 196 97.80 -48.61 -22.48
C ALA A 196 98.18 -49.21 -23.84
N GLU A 197 97.67 -48.69 -24.96
CA GLU A 197 98.11 -49.07 -26.31
C GLU A 197 99.54 -48.61 -26.60
N GLU A 198 99.90 -47.38 -26.24
CA GLU A 198 101.26 -46.86 -26.39
C GLU A 198 102.25 -47.65 -25.53
N GLY A 199 101.87 -47.98 -24.29
CA GLY A 199 102.63 -48.87 -23.41
C GLY A 199 102.85 -50.25 -24.03
N LYS A 200 101.82 -50.85 -24.63
CA LYS A 200 101.97 -52.11 -25.40
C LYS A 200 102.92 -51.95 -26.59
N ARG A 201 102.75 -50.89 -27.41
CA ARG A 201 103.64 -50.60 -28.56
C ARG A 201 105.09 -50.39 -28.13
N LEU A 202 105.32 -49.74 -26.99
CA LEU A 202 106.66 -49.54 -26.42
C LEU A 202 107.25 -50.86 -25.92
N LEU A 203 106.49 -51.70 -25.21
CA LEU A 203 106.92 -53.03 -24.80
C LEU A 203 107.21 -53.95 -25.99
N ASP A 204 106.41 -53.90 -27.06
CA ASP A 204 106.65 -54.69 -28.27
C ASP A 204 107.86 -54.16 -29.05
N ARG A 205 108.10 -52.84 -29.04
CA ARG A 205 109.34 -52.23 -29.56
C ARG A 205 110.56 -52.58 -28.71
N GLU A 206 110.43 -52.65 -27.39
CA GLU A 206 111.48 -53.11 -26.47
C GLU A 206 111.83 -54.57 -26.72
N LYS A 207 110.82 -55.47 -26.83
CA LYS A 207 111.05 -56.87 -27.24
C LYS A 207 111.75 -56.96 -28.60
N ALA A 208 111.34 -56.15 -29.58
CA ALA A 208 111.97 -56.11 -30.89
C ALA A 208 113.43 -55.61 -30.83
N LEU A 209 113.70 -54.59 -30.01
CA LEU A 209 115.06 -54.08 -29.77
C LEU A 209 115.92 -55.08 -28.99
N LEU A 210 115.37 -55.82 -28.03
CA LEU A 210 116.05 -56.91 -27.33
C LEU A 210 116.35 -58.09 -28.26
N ALA A 211 115.43 -58.43 -29.17
CA ALA A 211 115.69 -59.41 -30.23
C ALA A 211 116.76 -58.90 -31.21
N GLN A 212 116.77 -57.60 -31.53
CA GLN A 212 117.83 -56.97 -32.31
C GLN A 212 119.17 -56.95 -31.55
N GLU A 213 119.18 -56.74 -30.22
CA GLU A 213 120.39 -56.77 -29.40
C GLU A 213 120.94 -58.20 -29.27
N GLN A 214 120.07 -59.20 -29.13
CA GLN A 214 120.45 -60.62 -29.19
C GLN A 214 121.00 -60.99 -30.57
N SER A 215 120.40 -60.47 -31.65
CA SER A 215 120.92 -60.60 -33.02
C SER A 215 122.29 -59.93 -33.17
N ILE A 216 122.47 -58.69 -32.69
CA ILE A 216 123.75 -57.96 -32.71
C ILE A 216 124.81 -58.67 -31.85
N LYS A 217 124.45 -59.23 -30.69
CA LYS A 217 125.33 -60.10 -29.89
C LYS A 217 125.73 -61.37 -30.63
N SER A 218 124.85 -61.93 -31.46
CA SER A 218 125.19 -63.05 -32.36
C SER A 218 126.00 -62.61 -33.62
N MET A 219 126.06 -61.31 -33.92
CA MET A 219 126.86 -60.73 -35.01
C MET A 219 128.14 -60.03 -34.53
N ALA A 220 128.42 -59.97 -33.23
CA ALA A 220 129.60 -59.32 -32.65
C ALA A 220 130.88 -60.19 -32.77
N ALA A 221 131.20 -60.62 -33.99
CA ALA A 221 132.43 -61.32 -34.35
C ALA A 221 133.05 -60.74 -35.63
N ALA A 222 133.91 -59.72 -35.45
CA ALA A 222 134.76 -59.07 -36.46
C ALA A 222 134.04 -58.18 -37.53
N PRO A 223 134.76 -57.31 -38.28
CA PRO A 223 135.28 -56.03 -37.75
C PRO A 223 134.89 -54.78 -38.59
N ALA A 224 135.42 -53.61 -38.21
CA ALA A 224 134.92 -52.27 -38.56
C ALA A 224 135.33 -51.67 -39.94
N SER A 225 134.60 -50.62 -40.36
CA SER A 225 135.14 -49.46 -41.14
C SER A 225 134.26 -48.20 -41.02
N MET A 226 134.87 -47.01 -41.20
CA MET A 226 134.24 -45.66 -41.20
C MET A 226 134.12 -45.12 -42.65
N PRO A 227 133.35 -44.04 -42.94
CA PRO A 227 133.95 -42.69 -43.01
C PRO A 227 133.00 -41.49 -42.71
N ALA A 228 133.53 -40.26 -42.83
CA ALA A 228 132.89 -38.97 -42.52
C ALA A 228 132.25 -38.25 -43.75
N VAL A 229 131.58 -37.10 -43.56
CA VAL A 229 131.79 -35.79 -44.27
C VAL A 229 130.65 -34.73 -44.06
N SER A 230 131.08 -33.50 -43.72
CA SER A 230 130.56 -32.12 -43.89
C SER A 230 129.09 -31.69 -44.23
N VAL A 231 128.53 -30.88 -43.32
CA VAL A 231 127.91 -29.51 -43.46
C VAL A 231 127.42 -28.98 -44.84
N LYS A 232 126.13 -28.59 -44.98
CA LYS A 232 125.67 -27.22 -45.36
C LYS A 232 124.14 -26.92 -45.26
N ALA A 233 123.80 -25.63 -45.44
CA ALA A 233 122.62 -24.86 -45.02
C ALA A 233 121.29 -24.91 -45.84
N VAL A 234 120.17 -24.54 -45.17
CA VAL A 234 119.12 -23.52 -45.50
C VAL A 234 119.14 -22.97 -46.95
N PRO A 235 118.01 -22.88 -47.75
CA PRO A 235 116.90 -21.93 -47.48
C PRO A 235 115.47 -22.14 -48.09
N THR A 236 114.52 -21.28 -47.63
CA THR A 236 113.36 -20.63 -48.31
C THR A 236 112.08 -21.33 -48.82
N THR A 237 110.98 -20.61 -48.55
CA THR A 237 109.58 -20.51 -49.07
C THR A 237 109.39 -20.52 -50.61
N PRO A 238 108.17 -20.74 -51.21
CA PRO A 238 106.98 -19.84 -51.09
C PRO A 238 105.53 -20.45 -51.25
N ALA A 239 104.52 -19.56 -51.31
CA ALA A 239 103.05 -19.83 -51.43
C ALA A 239 102.53 -19.79 -52.90
N PRO A 240 101.21 -19.95 -53.19
CA PRO A 240 100.30 -18.78 -53.32
C PRO A 240 98.78 -18.99 -52.96
N GLN A 241 97.91 -18.02 -53.28
CA GLN A 241 96.48 -17.85 -52.88
C GLN A 241 95.47 -18.26 -54.00
N VAL A 242 94.12 -18.21 -53.86
CA VAL A 242 93.24 -17.01 -54.10
C VAL A 242 91.72 -17.30 -53.85
N VAL A 243 91.05 -16.44 -53.04
CA VAL A 243 89.69 -15.78 -53.15
C VAL A 243 88.41 -16.58 -53.56
N LEU A 244 87.28 -16.51 -52.82
CA LEU A 244 86.09 -15.62 -53.07
C LEU A 244 85.05 -15.54 -51.89
N ARG A 245 84.25 -14.46 -51.87
CA ARG A 245 83.14 -14.02 -50.94
C ARG A 245 81.75 -14.21 -51.65
N PRO A 246 80.54 -13.79 -51.16
CA PRO A 246 80.02 -13.34 -49.83
C PRO A 246 78.72 -14.06 -49.35
N GLN A 247 78.22 -13.92 -48.11
CA GLN A 247 77.29 -12.87 -47.60
C GLN A 247 77.02 -13.06 -46.08
N PRO A 248 76.58 -12.02 -45.31
CA PRO A 248 76.28 -12.13 -43.86
C PRO A 248 74.81 -11.84 -43.47
N VAL A 249 74.40 -12.34 -42.29
CA VAL A 249 73.27 -11.79 -41.48
C VAL A 249 73.46 -12.13 -40.00
N PRO A 250 73.50 -11.11 -39.10
CA PRO A 250 73.30 -11.28 -37.66
C PRO A 250 72.06 -10.51 -37.15
N SER A 251 71.55 -10.89 -35.97
CA SER A 251 70.30 -10.37 -35.41
C SER A 251 70.45 -9.76 -33.99
N ASN A 252 69.79 -8.61 -33.78
CA ASN A 252 69.47 -7.94 -32.50
C ASN A 252 70.64 -7.33 -31.66
N PRO A 253 70.40 -6.45 -30.65
CA PRO A 253 69.13 -5.80 -30.20
C PRO A 253 69.17 -4.27 -29.86
N ALA A 254 67.98 -3.66 -29.67
CA ALA A 254 67.66 -2.44 -28.86
C ALA A 254 68.32 -1.06 -29.24
N PRO A 255 67.86 0.12 -28.72
CA PRO A 255 66.77 0.43 -27.76
C PRO A 255 65.71 1.45 -28.27
N VAL A 256 64.69 1.76 -27.44
CA VAL A 256 63.63 2.74 -27.73
C VAL A 256 63.83 4.05 -26.95
N ALA A 257 63.67 5.20 -27.60
CA ALA A 257 63.85 6.53 -27.01
C ALA A 257 62.54 7.33 -26.85
N ALA A 258 62.16 7.54 -25.58
CA ALA A 258 61.53 8.70 -24.93
C ALA A 258 60.63 9.73 -25.66
N LYS A 259 59.52 10.04 -24.96
CA LYS A 259 58.76 11.33 -24.81
C LYS A 259 57.74 11.76 -25.89
N PRO A 260 56.71 12.57 -25.52
CA PRO A 260 56.13 12.84 -24.19
C PRO A 260 54.58 12.67 -24.15
N ALA A 261 53.97 13.01 -23.00
CA ALA A 261 52.56 12.82 -22.68
C ALA A 261 51.67 14.07 -22.90
N ALA A 262 50.38 13.91 -22.53
CA ALA A 262 49.30 14.91 -22.42
C ALA A 262 48.52 15.19 -23.73
N GLN A 263 47.22 15.53 -23.70
CA GLN A 263 46.39 16.09 -22.61
C GLN A 263 44.97 15.49 -22.56
N MET A 264 44.31 15.58 -21.39
CA MET A 264 42.84 15.60 -21.29
C MET A 264 42.31 16.99 -21.70
N PRO A 265 40.97 17.21 -21.76
CA PRO A 265 40.38 17.76 -20.55
C PRO A 265 39.02 17.15 -20.17
N VAL A 266 38.79 17.11 -18.86
CA VAL A 266 37.44 17.04 -18.27
C VAL A 266 36.78 18.41 -18.43
N ALA A 267 35.51 18.44 -18.85
CA ALA A 267 34.66 19.61 -18.67
C ALA A 267 33.60 19.28 -17.58
N VAL A 268 33.60 20.06 -16.51
CA VAL A 268 32.69 19.91 -15.37
C VAL A 268 31.40 20.70 -15.63
N ALA A 269 30.29 20.10 -15.20
CA ALA A 269 28.95 20.64 -14.95
C ALA A 269 28.61 22.08 -15.38
N GLN A 270 27.41 22.23 -15.96
CA GLN A 270 26.43 23.15 -15.36
C GLN A 270 24.96 22.88 -15.70
N VAL A 271 24.15 23.21 -14.70
CA VAL A 271 22.68 23.22 -14.60
C VAL A 271 22.03 24.14 -15.64
N ALA A 272 20.93 23.70 -16.28
CA ALA A 272 19.73 24.51 -16.51
C ALA A 272 18.55 23.70 -17.10
N LYS A 273 17.33 23.89 -16.55
CA LYS A 273 16.08 23.67 -17.29
C LYS A 273 15.92 24.81 -18.32
N PRO A 274 15.24 24.59 -19.45
CA PRO A 274 13.88 25.12 -19.51
C PRO A 274 12.85 24.23 -20.21
N VAL A 275 11.58 24.57 -19.99
CA VAL A 275 10.39 23.96 -20.59
C VAL A 275 10.23 24.43 -22.04
N VAL A 276 10.02 23.52 -22.99
CA VAL A 276 9.33 23.81 -24.27
C VAL A 276 8.37 22.66 -24.60
N LYS A 277 7.12 23.03 -24.92
CA LYS A 277 6.08 22.11 -25.42
C LYS A 277 6.40 21.72 -26.87
N VAL A 278 6.27 20.45 -27.22
CA VAL A 278 6.14 20.02 -28.63
C VAL A 278 4.70 19.58 -28.87
N ALA A 279 4.03 20.24 -29.80
CA ALA A 279 2.77 19.81 -30.36
C ALA A 279 3.02 18.99 -31.62
N VAL A 280 2.21 17.95 -31.85
CA VAL A 280 2.07 17.27 -33.15
C VAL A 280 0.58 17.15 -33.41
N GLN A 281 0.15 17.42 -34.64
CA GLN A 281 -1.26 17.39 -35.07
C GLN A 281 -1.52 16.18 -35.98
N ALA A 282 -2.73 15.59 -35.84
CA ALA A 282 -3.57 14.92 -36.84
C ALA A 282 -2.92 13.90 -37.82
N GLU A 283 -3.22 12.59 -37.74
CA GLU A 283 -4.45 11.86 -38.20
C GLU A 283 -4.49 11.53 -39.71
N PRO A 284 -5.34 10.58 -40.17
CA PRO A 284 -6.15 9.57 -39.46
C PRO A 284 -5.58 8.13 -39.74
N ALA A 285 -6.21 6.96 -39.54
CA ALA A 285 -7.50 6.48 -39.00
C ALA A 285 -7.26 5.05 -38.42
N ALA A 286 -8.18 4.27 -37.83
CA ALA A 286 -9.60 4.41 -37.52
C ALA A 286 -9.90 3.64 -36.21
N GLY A 287 -10.88 4.10 -35.42
CA GLY A 287 -11.23 3.51 -34.12
C GLY A 287 -11.81 4.57 -33.20
N SER A 288 -13.05 4.98 -33.46
CA SER A 288 -13.72 5.99 -32.65
C SER A 288 -14.12 5.39 -31.29
N GLU A 289 -13.38 5.73 -30.25
CA GLU A 289 -13.70 5.39 -28.86
C GLU A 289 -14.97 6.15 -28.43
N SER A 290 -16.13 5.50 -28.52
CA SER A 290 -17.42 6.08 -28.18
C SER A 290 -17.62 6.16 -26.68
N GLU A 291 -17.40 7.35 -26.10
CA GLU A 291 -17.76 7.62 -24.70
C GLU A 291 -19.27 7.88 -24.55
N ILE A 292 -19.89 7.25 -23.56
CA ILE A 292 -21.31 7.35 -23.21
C ILE A 292 -21.41 7.87 -21.76
N PRO A 293 -22.37 8.76 -21.42
CA PRO A 293 -22.62 9.14 -20.03
C PRO A 293 -23.32 8.01 -19.26
N CYS A 294 -22.82 7.66 -18.07
CA CYS A 294 -23.47 6.70 -17.18
C CYS A 294 -24.90 7.16 -16.80
N PRO A 295 -25.95 6.34 -16.98
CA PRO A 295 -27.33 6.75 -16.70
C PRO A 295 -27.61 6.99 -15.20
N ALA A 296 -26.79 6.47 -14.29
CA ALA A 296 -26.96 6.63 -12.85
C ALA A 296 -26.28 7.88 -12.25
N CYS A 297 -25.22 8.40 -12.88
CA CYS A 297 -24.41 9.50 -12.32
C CYS A 297 -23.90 10.54 -13.33
N GLY A 298 -24.15 10.38 -14.63
CA GLY A 298 -23.71 11.29 -15.69
C GLY A 298 -22.19 11.29 -15.98
N THR A 299 -21.41 10.42 -15.32
CA THR A 299 -19.97 10.30 -15.58
C THR A 299 -19.71 9.70 -16.96
N MET A 300 -18.84 10.32 -17.76
CA MET A 300 -18.40 9.80 -19.06
C MET A 300 -17.54 8.54 -18.88
N ILE A 301 -17.86 7.51 -19.66
CA ILE A 301 -17.26 6.17 -19.64
C ILE A 301 -17.21 5.62 -21.06
N SER A 302 -16.22 4.79 -21.36
CA SER A 302 -16.14 4.07 -22.63
C SER A 302 -17.37 3.17 -22.84
N SER A 303 -17.84 3.01 -24.09
CA SER A 303 -18.96 2.13 -24.45
C SER A 303 -18.83 0.68 -23.95
N ASP A 304 -17.59 0.24 -23.76
CA ASP A 304 -17.24 -1.14 -23.44
C ASP A 304 -17.11 -1.36 -21.92
N ALA A 305 -17.37 -0.32 -21.11
CA ALA A 305 -17.28 -0.39 -19.66
C ALA A 305 -18.43 -1.20 -19.06
N ILE A 306 -18.12 -2.41 -18.56
CA ILE A 306 -19.11 -3.30 -17.91
C ILE A 306 -19.73 -2.64 -16.66
N MET A 307 -18.96 -1.82 -15.93
CA MET A 307 -19.41 -1.05 -14.76
C MET A 307 -18.82 0.36 -14.75
N CYS A 308 -19.59 1.34 -14.26
CA CYS A 308 -19.15 2.71 -14.11
C CYS A 308 -18.17 2.83 -12.93
N TYR A 309 -16.94 3.28 -13.21
CA TYR A 309 -15.89 3.46 -12.20
C TYR A 309 -16.24 4.47 -11.09
N ALA A 310 -17.15 5.41 -11.35
CA ALA A 310 -17.50 6.47 -10.41
C ALA A 310 -18.65 6.12 -9.44
N CYS A 311 -19.62 5.30 -9.87
CA CYS A 311 -20.82 5.00 -9.08
C CYS A 311 -21.12 3.49 -8.91
N GLY A 312 -20.36 2.60 -9.56
CA GLY A 312 -20.55 1.15 -9.49
C GLY A 312 -21.76 0.62 -10.27
N HIS A 313 -22.48 1.45 -11.02
CA HIS A 313 -23.61 1.01 -11.84
C HIS A 313 -23.15 0.12 -13.00
N ARG A 314 -23.72 -1.08 -13.13
CA ARG A 314 -23.47 -2.02 -14.23
C ARG A 314 -24.22 -1.56 -15.48
N LEU A 315 -23.57 -1.64 -16.65
CA LEU A 315 -24.03 -0.98 -17.88
C LEU A 315 -24.29 -1.93 -19.04
N GLN A 316 -23.74 -3.14 -18.97
CA GLN A 316 -24.01 -4.21 -19.93
C GLN A 316 -24.91 -5.25 -19.26
N ASP A 317 -26.16 -5.29 -19.71
CA ASP A 317 -27.05 -6.43 -19.55
C ASP A 317 -26.79 -7.42 -20.71
N GLU A 318 -26.76 -8.72 -20.40
CA GLU A 318 -26.36 -9.78 -21.33
C GLU A 318 -27.44 -10.05 -22.38
N ALA A 319 -27.35 -9.37 -23.53
CA ALA A 319 -28.29 -9.51 -24.64
C ALA A 319 -27.62 -9.46 -26.04
N ALA A 320 -26.46 -10.13 -26.20
CA ALA A 320 -25.78 -10.24 -27.50
C ALA A 320 -24.83 -11.45 -27.62
N ALA A 321 -25.26 -12.66 -27.25
CA ALA A 321 -24.59 -13.91 -27.63
C ALA A 321 -25.55 -15.11 -27.53
N GLU A 322 -26.19 -15.50 -28.64
CA GLU A 322 -26.82 -16.82 -28.75
C GLU A 322 -25.83 -17.87 -29.28
N GLU A 323 -26.18 -19.13 -29.02
CA GLU A 323 -25.57 -20.38 -29.50
C GLU A 323 -24.18 -20.79 -28.96
N THR A 324 -24.18 -21.57 -27.87
CA THR A 324 -23.74 -22.99 -27.93
C THR A 324 -24.16 -23.82 -26.70
N SER A 325 -25.13 -24.71 -26.92
CA SER A 325 -25.35 -26.03 -26.28
C SER A 325 -25.08 -26.27 -24.77
N GLU A 326 -26.18 -26.49 -24.05
CA GLU A 326 -26.46 -27.65 -23.16
C GLU A 326 -25.72 -27.86 -21.83
N THR A 327 -26.50 -27.79 -20.73
CA THR A 327 -26.40 -28.55 -19.45
C THR A 327 -25.09 -28.46 -18.65
N GLU A 328 -25.08 -28.14 -17.35
CA GLU A 328 -25.93 -28.68 -16.28
C GLU A 328 -26.43 -27.58 -15.32
N GLY A 329 -27.49 -27.87 -14.55
CA GLY A 329 -28.14 -26.88 -13.68
C GLY A 329 -27.45 -26.70 -12.33
N GLU A 330 -26.82 -25.54 -12.11
CA GLU A 330 -26.30 -25.13 -10.81
C GLU A 330 -27.46 -24.86 -9.82
N SER A 331 -27.88 -25.88 -9.07
CA SER A 331 -28.94 -25.72 -8.08
C SER A 331 -28.43 -24.98 -6.84
N GLU A 332 -28.72 -23.68 -6.75
CA GLU A 332 -28.47 -22.90 -5.54
C GLU A 332 -29.43 -23.30 -4.40
N ILE A 333 -28.87 -23.52 -3.21
CA ILE A 333 -29.58 -23.88 -1.98
C ILE A 333 -29.33 -22.77 -0.94
N PRO A 334 -30.36 -22.31 -0.19
CA PRO A 334 -30.15 -21.33 0.88
C PRO A 334 -29.37 -21.93 2.06
N CYS A 335 -28.31 -21.25 2.50
CA CYS A 335 -27.53 -21.66 3.65
C CYS A 335 -28.40 -21.71 4.94
N PRO A 336 -28.41 -22.81 5.70
CA PRO A 336 -29.28 -22.97 6.88
C PRO A 336 -28.92 -22.04 8.05
N ALA A 337 -27.74 -21.41 8.04
CA ALA A 337 -27.30 -20.51 9.11
C ALA A 337 -27.60 -19.02 8.84
N CYS A 338 -27.69 -18.60 7.58
CA CYS A 338 -27.84 -17.18 7.22
C CYS A 338 -28.78 -16.87 6.05
N GLY A 339 -29.36 -17.89 5.40
CA GLY A 339 -30.28 -17.74 4.27
C GLY A 339 -29.65 -17.34 2.94
N THR A 340 -28.33 -17.12 2.89
CA THR A 340 -27.62 -16.76 1.65
C THR A 340 -27.64 -17.93 0.65
N MET A 341 -28.03 -17.67 -0.59
CA MET A 341 -27.97 -18.65 -1.68
C MET A 341 -26.51 -19.03 -1.95
N ILE A 342 -26.24 -20.33 -1.90
CA ILE A 342 -24.94 -20.95 -2.18
C ILE A 342 -25.16 -22.11 -3.14
N SER A 343 -24.19 -22.43 -3.99
CA SER A 343 -24.24 -23.64 -4.82
C SER A 343 -24.38 -24.89 -3.96
N SER A 344 -25.10 -25.92 -4.44
CA SER A 344 -25.34 -27.19 -3.74
C SER A 344 -24.06 -27.85 -3.21
N ASP A 345 -22.95 -27.64 -3.92
CA ASP A 345 -21.67 -28.30 -3.70
C ASP A 345 -20.75 -27.48 -2.77
N ALA A 346 -21.21 -26.33 -2.28
CA ALA A 346 -20.44 -25.41 -1.46
C ALA A 346 -20.20 -25.97 -0.04
N ILE A 347 -19.01 -26.56 0.16
CA ILE A 347 -18.53 -27.10 1.46
C ILE A 347 -18.63 -26.06 2.60
N MET A 348 -18.50 -24.76 2.30
CA MET A 348 -18.76 -23.67 3.25
C MET A 348 -19.52 -22.53 2.59
N CYS A 349 -20.46 -21.93 3.33
CA CYS A 349 -21.12 -20.70 2.93
C CYS A 349 -20.13 -19.53 2.96
N TYR A 350 -19.93 -18.87 1.82
CA TYR A 350 -19.02 -17.73 1.67
C TYR A 350 -19.40 -16.52 2.53
N ALA A 351 -20.68 -16.36 2.88
CA ALA A 351 -21.17 -15.21 3.64
C ALA A 351 -21.05 -15.34 5.17
N CYS A 352 -21.21 -16.55 5.72
CA CYS A 352 -21.22 -16.77 7.18
C CYS A 352 -20.20 -17.80 7.69
N GLY A 353 -19.45 -18.47 6.80
CA GLY A 353 -18.48 -19.50 7.16
C GLY A 353 -19.09 -20.82 7.67
N HIS A 354 -20.42 -20.99 7.62
CA HIS A 354 -21.08 -22.23 8.03
C HIS A 354 -20.71 -23.38 7.07
N ARG A 355 -20.24 -24.50 7.62
CA ARG A 355 -19.79 -25.67 6.87
C ARG A 355 -20.96 -26.59 6.57
N MET A 356 -21.27 -26.76 5.28
CA MET A 356 -22.26 -27.72 4.79
C MET A 356 -21.63 -29.11 4.84
N ALA A 357 -22.33 -30.09 5.41
CA ALA A 357 -21.87 -31.48 5.42
C ALA A 357 -22.33 -32.17 4.13
N SER A 358 -21.39 -32.63 3.31
CA SER A 358 -21.66 -33.50 2.17
C SER A 358 -22.08 -34.89 2.65
N ASP A 359 -23.18 -35.42 2.12
CA ASP A 359 -23.74 -36.73 2.45
C ASP A 359 -22.91 -37.89 1.86
N ASP A 360 -21.70 -38.10 2.38
CA ASP A 360 -20.91 -39.30 2.11
C ASP A 360 -19.92 -39.63 3.25
N ASP A 361 -20.46 -40.01 4.42
CA ASP A 361 -19.72 -40.86 5.36
C ASP A 361 -20.64 -41.86 6.07
N LYS A 362 -20.69 -43.08 5.51
CA LYS A 362 -21.24 -44.26 6.19
C LYS A 362 -20.27 -44.81 7.26
N GLY A 363 -20.04 -44.01 8.29
CA GLY A 363 -20.32 -44.45 9.65
C GLY A 363 -19.15 -44.82 10.54
N LYS A 364 -19.18 -44.23 11.74
CA LYS A 364 -19.06 -44.98 13.00
C LYS A 364 -19.87 -44.35 14.13
N LYS A 365 -20.86 -45.09 14.63
CA LYS A 365 -21.55 -44.79 15.90
C LYS A 365 -20.61 -45.11 17.07
N VAL A 366 -20.53 -44.24 18.08
CA VAL A 366 -20.62 -44.57 19.53
C VAL A 366 -21.26 -43.34 20.24
N PRO A 367 -22.13 -43.49 21.27
CA PRO A 367 -23.06 -42.43 21.70
C PRO A 367 -22.74 -41.83 23.10
N VAL A 368 -23.78 -41.29 23.78
CA VAL A 368 -23.85 -40.83 25.20
C VAL A 368 -23.47 -39.35 25.38
N SER A 369 -24.21 -38.46 26.09
CA SER A 369 -25.44 -38.57 26.93
C SER A 369 -26.26 -37.28 26.92
N VAL A 370 -27.60 -37.37 26.96
CA VAL A 370 -28.48 -36.24 27.25
C VAL A 370 -28.58 -36.00 28.77
N LYS A 371 -28.10 -34.86 29.27
CA LYS A 371 -28.39 -34.41 30.64
C LYS A 371 -29.67 -33.58 30.69
N LYS A 372 -30.75 -34.25 31.10
CA LYS A 372 -32.04 -33.70 31.50
C LYS A 372 -31.86 -32.76 32.70
N VAL A 373 -32.30 -31.50 32.60
CA VAL A 373 -32.41 -30.58 33.74
C VAL A 373 -33.86 -30.10 33.85
N MET A 374 -34.44 -30.23 35.04
CA MET A 374 -35.86 -30.01 35.28
C MET A 374 -36.30 -28.55 35.14
N LYS A 375 -37.48 -28.34 34.56
CA LYS A 375 -38.30 -27.15 34.83
C LYS A 375 -38.65 -27.14 36.33
N LYS A 376 -38.11 -26.18 37.08
CA LYS A 376 -38.44 -25.97 38.50
C LYS A 376 -39.71 -25.12 38.58
N LYS A 377 -40.84 -25.75 38.92
CA LYS A 377 -42.11 -25.09 39.25
C LYS A 377 -42.25 -25.11 40.76
N VAL A 378 -42.16 -23.95 41.41
CA VAL A 378 -42.40 -23.79 42.85
C VAL A 378 -43.21 -22.51 43.04
N ILE A 379 -44.50 -22.75 43.29
CA ILE A 379 -45.45 -21.99 44.12
C ILE A 379 -45.79 -20.58 43.63
#